data_AF-A0A8S0H441-F1
#
_entry.id   AF-A0A8S0H441-F1
#
_cell.length_a   1.000
_cell.length_b   1.000
_cell.length_c   1.000
_cell.angle_alpha   90.00
_cell.angle_beta   90.00
_cell.angle_gamma   90.00
#
_symmetry.space_group_name_H-M   'P 1'
#
loop_
_entity.id
_entity.type
_entity.pdbx_description
1 polymer ?
#
loop_
_entity_poly.entity_id
_entity_poly.type
_entity_poly.pdbx_seq_one_letter_code
_entity_poly.pdbx_strand_id
1 'polypeptide(L)'
;MRTAILSLLLCLCAPVQAAQMAVAGLPGGNLIFKQVQSVRERKFSDIVEQKTDFSCGAAALATILRQAYWLDVDEEHVIKGMLVNSDQNLVRTQGFSMLDMKRYVESIGMRARATGFRQTSSRR
;
A
#
# COMPACT_ATOMS: atom_id res chain seq x y z
N MET A 1 5.92 23.55 -35.69
CA MET A 1 4.81 22.87 -34.98
C MET A 1 5.26 22.14 -33.71
N ARG A 2 6.30 21.28 -33.76
CA ARG A 2 6.80 20.55 -32.56
C ARG A 2 7.33 21.46 -31.45
N THR A 3 8.00 22.56 -31.80
CA THR A 3 8.52 23.55 -30.84
C THR A 3 7.40 24.30 -30.11
N ALA A 4 6.36 24.73 -30.84
CA ALA A 4 5.19 25.38 -30.26
C ALA A 4 4.41 24.45 -29.31
N ILE A 5 4.34 23.15 -29.62
CA ILE A 5 3.73 22.14 -28.74
C ILE A 5 4.57 21.94 -27.48
N LEU A 6 5.90 21.91 -27.59
CA LEU A 6 6.80 21.80 -26.43
C LEU A 6 6.68 23.02 -25.50
N SER A 7 6.64 24.23 -26.08
CA SER A 7 6.47 25.49 -25.35
C SER A 7 5.11 25.55 -24.64
N LEU A 8 4.05 25.07 -25.29
CA LEU A 8 2.71 25.01 -24.70
C LEU A 8 2.65 23.98 -23.57
N LEU A 9 3.24 22.79 -23.72
CA LEU A 9 3.33 21.78 -22.66
C LEU A 9 4.11 22.26 -21.43
N LEU A 10 5.19 23.02 -21.65
CA LEU A 10 6.00 23.57 -20.55
C LEU A 10 5.21 24.63 -19.75
N CYS A 11 4.38 25.42 -20.43
CA CYS A 11 3.54 26.44 -19.80
C CYS A 11 2.39 25.84 -18.97
N LEU A 12 1.93 24.63 -19.31
CA LEU A 12 0.89 23.89 -18.58
C LEU A 12 1.40 23.21 -17.31
N CYS A 13 2.72 23.10 -17.11
CA CYS A 13 3.35 22.55 -15.90
C CYS A 13 3.67 23.62 -14.86
N ALA A 14 2.73 24.52 -14.55
CA ALA A 14 2.91 25.40 -13.40
C ALA A 14 3.02 24.55 -12.11
N PRO A 15 3.95 24.86 -11.19
CA PRO A 15 4.04 24.14 -9.92
C PRO A 15 2.76 24.34 -9.11
N VAL A 16 2.07 23.24 -8.82
CA VAL A 16 0.96 23.22 -7.86
C VAL A 16 1.57 23.41 -6.47
N GLN A 17 1.44 24.63 -5.93
CA GLN A 17 1.86 24.93 -4.57
C GLN A 17 0.76 24.45 -3.60
N ALA A 18 1.13 23.61 -2.63
CA ALA A 18 0.23 23.26 -1.54
C ALA A 18 -0.07 24.51 -0.69
N ALA A 19 -1.35 24.77 -0.42
CA ALA A 19 -1.75 25.90 0.41
C ALA A 19 -1.28 25.70 1.86
N GLN A 20 -0.42 26.58 2.36
CA GLN A 20 -0.08 26.64 3.78
C GLN A 20 -1.15 27.41 4.52
N MET A 21 -1.73 26.80 5.56
CA MET A 21 -2.72 27.46 6.40
C MET A 21 -2.13 27.81 7.76
N ALA A 22 -2.32 29.06 8.17
CA ALA A 22 -2.01 29.52 9.51
C ALA A 22 -3.12 29.07 10.47
N VAL A 23 -2.75 28.34 11.50
CA VAL A 23 -3.65 27.90 12.58
C VAL A 23 -3.21 28.55 13.87
N ALA A 24 -4.15 29.08 14.66
CA ALA A 24 -3.86 29.62 15.97
C ALA A 24 -3.38 28.50 16.90
N GLY A 25 -2.10 28.55 17.28
CA GLY A 25 -1.49 27.64 18.23
C GLY A 25 -1.45 28.28 19.62
N LEU A 26 -2.30 27.78 20.52
CA LEU A 26 -2.28 28.06 21.97
C LEU A 26 -2.88 29.42 22.42
N PRO A 27 -3.27 29.55 23.71
CA PRO A 27 -3.58 30.83 24.33
C PRO A 27 -2.31 31.70 24.30
N GLY A 28 -2.36 32.84 23.60
CA GLY A 28 -1.20 33.73 23.41
C GLY A 28 -0.97 34.19 21.97
N GLY A 29 -1.73 33.68 20.99
CA GLY A 29 -1.77 34.26 19.64
C GLY A 29 -0.62 33.84 18.70
N ASN A 30 0.12 32.79 19.03
CA ASN A 30 1.15 32.27 18.14
C ASN A 30 0.51 31.59 16.90
N LEU A 31 1.03 31.89 15.71
CA LEU A 31 0.60 31.25 14.47
C LEU A 31 1.46 30.01 14.18
N ILE A 32 0.81 28.88 13.96
CA ILE A 32 1.44 27.63 13.51
C ILE A 32 1.11 27.43 12.03
N PHE A 33 2.14 27.29 11.20
CA PHE A 33 1.98 26.92 9.79
C PHE A 33 2.05 25.40 9.66
N LYS A 34 0.94 24.76 9.34
CA LYS A 34 0.89 23.31 9.11
C LYS A 34 0.67 23.02 7.63
N GLN A 35 1.44 22.08 7.08
CA GLN A 35 1.21 21.56 5.74
C GLN A 35 -0.16 20.87 5.70
N VAL A 36 -1.03 21.30 4.79
CA VAL A 36 -2.34 20.70 4.58
C VAL A 36 -2.15 19.42 3.77
N GLN A 37 -2.58 18.29 4.33
CA GLN A 37 -2.62 17.01 3.64
C GLN A 37 -4.07 16.67 3.27
N SER A 38 -4.26 16.04 2.12
CA SER A 38 -5.59 15.55 1.74
C SER A 38 -6.04 14.41 2.66
N VAL A 39 -7.36 14.19 2.77
CA VAL A 39 -7.92 13.05 3.53
C VAL A 39 -7.37 11.73 2.99
N ARG A 40 -7.16 11.66 1.66
CA ARG A 40 -6.58 10.51 0.99
C ARG A 40 -5.13 10.28 1.39
N GLU A 41 -4.28 11.31 1.32
CA GLU A 41 -2.89 11.22 1.77
C GLU A 41 -2.78 10.77 3.23
N ARG A 42 -3.61 11.35 4.10
CA ARG A 42 -3.61 10.96 5.51
C ARG A 42 -4.02 9.50 5.68
N LYS A 43 -5.04 9.04 4.95
CA LYS A 43 -5.52 7.65 5.00
C LYS A 43 -4.42 6.64 4.63
N PHE A 44 -3.59 6.96 3.63
CA PHE A 44 -2.56 6.06 3.11
C PHE A 44 -1.14 6.38 3.59
N SER A 45 -0.99 7.26 4.58
CA SER A 45 0.32 7.67 5.11
C SER A 45 1.11 6.50 5.70
N ASP A 46 0.44 5.61 6.42
CA ASP A 46 1.06 4.47 7.14
C ASP A 46 0.62 3.09 6.62
N ILE A 47 -0.13 3.05 5.51
CA ILE A 47 -0.67 1.81 4.95
C ILE A 47 -0.35 1.68 3.46
N VAL A 48 -0.20 0.46 2.98
CA VAL A 48 -0.08 0.17 1.55
C VAL A 48 -1.50 0.13 0.96
N GLU A 49 -1.76 0.98 -0.05
CA GLU A 49 -3.03 0.98 -0.77
C GLU A 49 -3.18 -0.30 -1.60
N GLN A 50 -4.32 -1.00 -1.46
CA GLN A 50 -4.68 -2.13 -2.31
C GLN A 50 -5.11 -1.62 -3.69
N LYS A 51 -4.45 -2.11 -4.75
CA LYS A 51 -4.71 -1.71 -6.15
C LYS A 51 -5.35 -2.81 -7.00
N THR A 52 -5.28 -4.07 -6.56
CA THR A 52 -5.81 -5.22 -7.32
C THR A 52 -6.97 -5.91 -6.62
N ASP A 53 -7.83 -6.58 -7.39
CA ASP A 53 -8.89 -7.40 -6.81
C ASP A 53 -8.30 -8.65 -6.13
N PHE A 54 -8.96 -9.10 -5.05
CA PHE A 54 -8.57 -10.28 -4.27
C PHE A 54 -7.16 -10.25 -3.62
N SER A 55 -6.50 -9.08 -3.59
CA SER A 55 -5.18 -8.88 -2.98
C SER A 55 -5.20 -8.23 -1.60
N CYS A 56 -6.36 -8.10 -0.94
CA CYS A 56 -6.48 -7.46 0.37
C CYS A 56 -5.51 -8.05 1.42
N GLY A 57 -5.31 -9.37 1.41
CA GLY A 57 -4.32 -10.05 2.25
C GLY A 57 -2.88 -9.65 1.90
N ALA A 58 -2.57 -9.48 0.61
CA ALA A 58 -1.26 -9.04 0.16
C ALA A 58 -0.96 -7.59 0.59
N ALA A 59 -1.91 -6.68 0.40
CA ALA A 59 -1.76 -5.27 0.79
C ALA A 59 -1.66 -5.12 2.33
N ALA A 60 -2.45 -5.89 3.08
CA ALA A 60 -2.35 -5.94 4.54
C ALA A 60 -0.99 -6.47 5.00
N LEU A 61 -0.50 -7.55 4.39
CA LEU A 61 0.81 -8.10 4.71
C LEU A 61 1.95 -7.15 4.32
N ALA A 62 1.89 -6.52 3.15
CA ALA A 62 2.84 -5.50 2.73
C ALA A 62 2.89 -4.33 3.73
N THR A 63 1.73 -3.89 4.22
CA THR A 63 1.64 -2.87 5.26
C THR A 63 2.37 -3.30 6.54
N ILE A 64 2.13 -4.53 7.03
CA ILE A 64 2.79 -5.02 8.24
C ILE A 64 4.30 -5.12 8.03
N LEU A 65 4.75 -5.69 6.91
CA LEU A 65 6.17 -5.85 6.61
C LEU A 65 6.88 -4.49 6.49
N ARG A 66 6.25 -3.53 5.83
CA ARG A 66 6.80 -2.18 5.66
C ARG A 66 6.80 -1.37 6.95
N GLN A 67 5.67 -1.35 7.66
CA GLN A 67 5.50 -0.45 8.80
C GLN A 67 6.04 -1.02 10.12
N ALA A 68 5.91 -2.34 10.33
CA ALA A 68 6.34 -2.97 11.59
C ALA A 68 7.76 -3.55 11.53
N TYR A 69 8.22 -3.96 10.34
CA TYR A 69 9.52 -4.60 10.17
C TYR A 69 10.50 -3.81 9.29
N TRP A 70 10.07 -2.66 8.74
CA TRP A 70 10.88 -1.78 7.89
C TRP A 70 11.43 -2.47 6.63
N LEU A 71 10.74 -3.49 6.13
CA LEU A 71 11.04 -4.07 4.83
C LEU A 71 10.49 -3.18 3.72
N ASP A 72 11.33 -2.81 2.76
CA ASP A 72 10.90 -2.05 1.59
C ASP A 72 10.18 -2.97 0.59
N VAL A 73 8.91 -3.23 0.88
CA VAL A 73 8.02 -4.07 0.06
C VAL A 73 6.73 -3.33 -0.26
N ASP A 74 6.26 -3.53 -1.49
CA ASP A 74 4.96 -3.04 -1.94
C ASP A 74 3.97 -4.22 -2.13
N GLU A 75 2.73 -3.88 -2.50
CA GLU A 75 1.69 -4.87 -2.79
C GLU A 75 2.11 -5.85 -3.90
N GLU A 76 2.73 -5.38 -4.97
CA GLU A 76 3.09 -6.20 -6.13
C GLU A 76 4.17 -7.23 -5.79
N HIS A 77 5.17 -6.83 -5.02
CA HIS A 77 6.23 -7.71 -4.52
C HIS A 77 5.66 -8.83 -3.64
N VAL A 78 4.73 -8.48 -2.73
CA VAL A 78 4.09 -9.47 -1.85
C VAL A 78 3.16 -10.40 -2.64
N ILE A 79 2.40 -9.89 -3.61
CA ILE A 79 1.58 -10.70 -4.53
C ILE A 79 2.46 -11.71 -5.27
N LYS A 80 3.53 -11.23 -5.92
CA LYS A 80 4.45 -12.08 -6.68
C LYS A 80 5.05 -13.18 -5.81
N GLY A 81 5.48 -12.82 -4.60
CA GLY A 81 6.05 -13.77 -3.65
C GLY A 81 5.05 -14.84 -3.19
N MET A 82 3.81 -14.46 -2.88
CA MET A 82 2.77 -15.41 -2.48
C MET A 82 2.36 -16.34 -3.64
N LEU A 83 2.23 -15.80 -4.86
CA LEU A 83 1.83 -16.58 -6.04
C LEU A 83 2.78 -17.73 -6.38
N VAL A 84 4.04 -17.71 -5.93
CA VAL A 84 4.99 -18.83 -6.12
C VAL A 84 4.50 -20.11 -5.44
N ASN A 85 3.78 -20.00 -4.32
CA ASN A 85 3.37 -21.12 -3.48
C ASN A 85 1.84 -21.29 -3.38
N SER A 86 1.09 -20.53 -4.19
CA SER A 86 -0.38 -20.51 -4.21
C SER A 86 -0.96 -21.02 -5.53
N ASP A 87 -2.19 -21.52 -5.48
CA ASP A 87 -2.94 -21.86 -6.69
C ASP A 87 -3.54 -20.60 -7.32
N GLN A 88 -3.08 -20.23 -8.52
CA GLN A 88 -3.51 -19.02 -9.21
C GLN A 88 -5.01 -19.02 -9.53
N ASN A 89 -5.63 -20.18 -9.78
CA ASN A 89 -7.06 -20.26 -10.08
C ASN A 89 -7.90 -19.98 -8.82
N LEU A 90 -7.44 -20.48 -7.67
CA LEU A 90 -8.09 -20.18 -6.40
C LEU A 90 -7.90 -18.72 -6.00
N VAL A 91 -6.69 -18.17 -6.14
CA VAL A 91 -6.42 -16.76 -5.79
C VAL A 91 -7.26 -15.80 -6.62
N ARG A 92 -7.49 -16.08 -7.91
CA ARG A 92 -8.34 -15.25 -8.78
C ARG A 92 -9.82 -15.25 -8.39
N THR A 93 -10.28 -16.27 -7.67
CA THR A 93 -11.71 -16.45 -7.32
C THR A 93 -12.00 -16.18 -5.85
N GLN A 94 -11.03 -16.44 -4.98
CA GLN A 94 -11.18 -16.40 -3.51
C GLN A 94 -10.13 -15.53 -2.81
N GLY A 95 -9.08 -15.11 -3.51
CA GLY A 95 -7.95 -14.38 -2.94
C GLY A 95 -6.95 -15.26 -2.19
N PHE A 96 -6.02 -14.59 -1.50
CA PHE A 96 -4.96 -15.27 -0.74
C PHE A 96 -5.48 -15.83 0.58
N SER A 97 -5.14 -17.08 0.87
CA SER A 97 -5.47 -17.71 2.13
C SER A 97 -4.46 -17.33 3.23
N MET A 98 -4.85 -17.57 4.50
CA MET A 98 -3.93 -17.46 5.64
C MET A 98 -2.71 -18.39 5.51
N LEU A 99 -2.86 -19.53 4.81
CA LEU A 99 -1.76 -20.46 4.56
C LEU A 99 -0.77 -19.90 3.54
N ASP A 100 -1.26 -19.19 2.52
CA ASP A 100 -0.42 -18.55 1.50
C ASP A 100 0.44 -17.45 2.12
N MET A 101 -0.18 -16.58 2.93
CA MET A 101 0.53 -15.55 3.68
C MET A 101 1.58 -16.15 4.62
N LYS A 102 1.23 -17.23 5.34
CA LYS A 102 2.17 -17.93 6.22
C LYS A 102 3.38 -18.45 5.43
N ARG A 103 3.15 -19.17 4.33
CA ARG A 103 4.22 -19.75 3.49
C ARG A 103 5.15 -18.68 2.94
N TYR A 104 4.61 -17.54 2.50
CA TYR A 104 5.41 -16.43 2.01
C TYR A 104 6.27 -15.81 3.12
N VAL A 105 5.71 -15.55 4.31
CA VAL A 105 6.50 -15.02 5.43
C VAL A 105 7.60 -16.00 5.86
N GLU A 106 7.32 -17.30 5.83
CA GLU A 106 8.33 -18.34 6.10
C GLU A 106 9.40 -18.41 4.99
N SER A 107 9.06 -18.18 3.72
CA SER A 107 10.02 -18.21 2.61
C SER A 107 11.01 -17.04 2.65
N ILE A 108 10.63 -15.91 3.23
CA ILE A 108 11.51 -14.75 3.47
C ILE A 108 12.24 -14.82 4.83
N GLY A 109 12.25 -16.00 5.47
CA GLY A 109 13.04 -16.27 6.67
C GLY A 109 12.42 -15.79 7.98
N MET A 110 11.16 -15.33 7.96
CA MET A 110 10.44 -14.87 9.14
C MET A 110 9.54 -15.96 9.73
N ARG A 111 9.26 -15.86 11.04
CA ARG A 111 8.36 -16.79 11.71
C ARG A 111 6.93 -16.28 11.61
N ALA A 112 6.06 -17.06 10.99
CA ALA A 112 4.62 -16.79 10.95
C ALA A 112 3.83 -17.80 11.81
N ARG A 113 3.01 -17.27 12.71
CA ARG A 113 2.00 -18.06 13.44
C ARG A 113 0.63 -17.77 12.83
N ALA A 114 0.04 -18.77 12.20
CA ALA A 114 -1.35 -18.74 11.76
C ALA A 114 -2.22 -19.48 12.79
N THR A 115 -3.11 -18.77 13.47
CA THR A 115 -4.17 -19.34 14.32
C THR A 115 -5.46 -19.37 13.52
N GLY A 116 -5.92 -20.55 13.11
CA GLY A 116 -7.20 -20.71 12.39
C GLY A 116 -7.10 -21.57 11.13
N PHE A 117 -7.88 -22.65 11.15
CA PHE A 117 -8.32 -23.57 10.10
C PHE A 117 -7.32 -24.03 9.01
N ARG A 118 -7.00 -25.33 9.09
CA ARG A 118 -6.68 -26.15 7.92
C ARG A 118 -7.87 -26.02 6.95
N GLN A 119 -7.70 -25.25 5.88
CA GLN A 119 -8.56 -25.37 4.69
C GLN A 119 -8.31 -26.77 4.13
N THR A 120 -9.07 -27.78 4.60
CA THR A 120 -9.26 -29.00 3.83
C THR A 120 -10.12 -28.59 2.65
N SER A 121 -9.50 -27.96 1.63
CA SER A 121 -10.11 -27.89 0.32
C SER A 121 -10.15 -29.34 -0.17
N SER A 122 -11.28 -30.02 0.05
CA SER A 122 -11.53 -31.28 -0.63
C SER A 122 -11.31 -31.02 -2.11
N ARG A 123 -10.23 -31.56 -2.66
CA ARG A 123 -10.05 -31.67 -4.10
C ARG A 123 -11.21 -32.53 -4.59
N ARG A 124 -12.25 -31.90 -5.11
CA ARG A 124 -13.17 -32.54 -6.05
C ARG A 124 -12.75 -32.13 -7.44
#